data_AF-A0A7U9SRR2-F1
#
_entry.id   AF-A0A7U9SRR2-F1
#
_cell.length_a   1.000
_cell.length_b   1.000
_cell.length_c   1.000
_cell.angle_alpha   90.00
_cell.angle_beta   90.00
_cell.angle_gamma   90.00
#
_symmetry.space_group_name_H-M   'P 1'
#
loop_
_entity.id
_entity.type
_entity.pdbx_description
1 polymer ?
#
loop_
_entity_poly.entity_id
_entity_poly.type
_entity_poly.pdbx_seq_one_letter_code
_entity_poly.pdbx_strand_id
1 'polypeptide(L)'
;MSMKRDADGAIYAIWNPIPQYNGREQAGFFTGGRDPQVIAVSRDNGKTFSEPVAFETDKGRGYCYCAICFTEDAMLLAYCAGGKDEGSTLAMTTIRRVELSQLRTIFD
;
A
#
# COMPACT_ATOMS: atom_id res chain seq x y z
N MET A 1 0.40 1.23 -8.54
CA MET A 1 -0.97 1.16 -8.00
C MET A 1 -1.49 -0.25 -8.19
N SER A 2 -2.26 -0.76 -7.23
CA SER A 2 -2.92 -2.06 -7.28
C SER A 2 -4.38 -1.89 -6.90
N MET A 3 -5.29 -2.59 -7.59
CA MET A 3 -6.71 -2.59 -7.24
C MET A 3 -7.26 -4.00 -7.37
N LYS A 4 -8.07 -4.42 -6.41
CA LYS A 4 -8.73 -5.73 -6.46
C LYS A 4 -10.07 -5.70 -5.74
N ARG A 5 -11.02 -6.44 -6.30
CA ARG A 5 -12.34 -6.66 -5.70
C ARG A 5 -12.28 -7.85 -4.75
N ASP A 6 -12.93 -7.73 -3.59
CA ASP A 6 -13.16 -8.86 -2.69
C ASP A 6 -14.40 -9.68 -3.12
N ALA A 7 -14.75 -10.69 -2.33
CA ALA A 7 -15.90 -11.55 -2.60
C ALA A 7 -17.25 -10.83 -2.41
N ASP A 8 -17.30 -9.82 -1.55
CA ASP A 8 -18.51 -9.03 -1.23
C ASP A 8 -18.75 -7.90 -2.25
N GLY A 9 -17.79 -7.66 -3.14
CA GLY A 9 -17.88 -6.72 -4.24
C GLY A 9 -17.19 -5.38 -3.98
N ALA A 10 -16.62 -5.16 -2.80
CA ALA A 10 -15.86 -3.95 -2.48
C ALA A 10 -14.51 -3.94 -3.23
N ILE A 11 -14.09 -2.78 -3.71
CA ILE A 11 -12.82 -2.60 -4.43
C ILE A 11 -11.84 -1.93 -3.50
N TYR A 12 -10.71 -2.58 -3.23
CA TYR A 12 -9.60 -2.00 -2.47
C TYR A 12 -8.54 -1.49 -3.42
N ALA A 13 -8.11 -0.25 -3.22
CA ALA A 13 -7.05 0.40 -3.98
C ALA A 13 -5.84 0.66 -3.08
N ILE A 14 -4.64 0.32 -3.56
CA ILE A 14 -3.37 0.56 -2.88
C ILE A 14 -2.43 1.35 -3.77
N TRP A 15 -1.89 2.44 -3.24
CA TRP A 15 -0.97 3.32 -3.97
C TRP A 15 -0.05 4.11 -3.03
N ASN A 16 0.90 4.83 -3.63
CA ASN A 16 1.70 5.84 -2.94
C ASN A 16 1.11 7.21 -3.30
N PRO A 17 0.56 7.97 -2.34
CA PRO A 17 -0.20 9.18 -2.65
C PRO A 17 0.68 10.40 -2.92
N ILE A 18 1.95 10.36 -2.50
CA ILE A 18 2.86 11.50 -2.60
C ILE A 18 3.84 11.24 -3.75
N PRO A 19 3.88 12.09 -4.79
CA PRO A 19 4.84 11.94 -5.88
C PRO A 19 6.26 12.29 -5.40
N GLN A 20 7.24 12.01 -6.25
CA GLN A 20 8.55 12.65 -6.13
C GLN A 20 8.41 14.11 -6.59
N TYR A 21 8.82 15.07 -5.77
CA TYR A 21 8.74 16.49 -6.06
C TYR A 21 10.02 17.23 -5.65
N ASN A 22 10.26 18.40 -6.24
CA ASN A 22 11.42 19.24 -5.95
C ASN A 22 11.39 19.73 -4.50
N GLY A 23 12.51 19.55 -3.77
CA GLY A 23 12.60 19.91 -2.35
C GLY A 23 12.17 18.81 -1.38
N ARG A 24 11.77 17.63 -1.88
CA ARG A 24 11.63 16.44 -1.02
C ARG A 24 12.99 16.05 -0.46
N GLU A 25 13.02 15.71 0.83
CA GLU A 25 14.20 15.17 1.50
C GLU A 25 14.67 13.90 0.77
N GLN A 26 15.96 13.83 0.47
CA GLN A 26 16.56 12.68 -0.20
C GLN A 26 17.26 11.81 0.82
N ALA A 27 16.87 10.54 0.89
CA ALA A 27 17.41 9.60 1.86
C ALA A 27 18.87 9.18 1.57
N GLY A 28 19.45 9.60 0.44
CA GLY A 28 20.81 9.21 0.02
C GLY A 28 20.90 7.82 -0.63
N PHE A 29 19.77 7.13 -0.79
CA PHE A 29 19.61 5.86 -1.49
C PHE A 29 18.25 5.83 -2.18
N PHE A 30 18.02 4.83 -3.06
CA PHE A 30 16.82 4.80 -3.89
C PHE A 30 15.58 4.33 -3.13
N THR A 31 14.75 5.26 -2.67
CA THR A 31 13.39 4.99 -2.16
C THR A 31 12.30 5.27 -3.19
N GLY A 32 12.60 6.09 -4.20
CA GLY A 32 11.67 6.54 -5.22
C GLY A 32 10.55 7.46 -4.72
N GLY A 33 10.68 8.03 -3.50
CA GLY A 33 9.63 8.84 -2.87
C GLY A 33 8.36 8.05 -2.53
N ARG A 34 8.49 6.73 -2.37
CA ARG A 34 7.36 5.79 -2.27
C ARG A 34 6.96 5.52 -0.83
N ASP A 35 6.82 6.60 -0.07
CA ASP A 35 6.32 6.64 1.29
C ASP A 35 5.29 7.78 1.41
N PRO A 36 4.14 7.54 2.08
CA PRO A 36 3.66 6.26 2.60
C PRO A 36 3.09 5.34 1.50
N GLN A 37 2.71 4.11 1.87
CA GLN A 37 1.78 3.29 1.11
C GLN A 37 0.40 3.31 1.80
N VAL A 38 -0.64 3.57 1.02
CA VAL A 38 -2.01 3.77 1.52
C VAL A 38 -2.99 2.78 0.89
N ILE A 39 -4.10 2.56 1.59
CA ILE A 39 -5.24 1.77 1.14
C ILE A 39 -6.54 2.58 1.28
N ALA A 40 -7.44 2.46 0.30
CA ALA A 40 -8.81 2.96 0.38
C ALA A 40 -9.79 1.94 -0.23
N VAL A 41 -11.07 2.05 0.12
CA VAL A 41 -12.12 1.16 -0.39
C VAL A 41 -13.17 1.93 -1.18
N SER A 42 -13.71 1.29 -2.21
CA SER A 42 -14.90 1.73 -2.95
C SER A 42 -16.00 0.67 -2.86
N ARG A 43 -17.22 1.12 -2.57
CA ARG A 43 -18.44 0.29 -2.54
C ARG A 43 -19.43 0.63 -3.65
N ASP A 44 -19.11 1.61 -4.49
CA ASP A 44 -19.96 2.09 -5.59
C ASP A 44 -19.33 1.80 -6.97
N ASN A 45 -18.60 0.69 -7.05
CA ASN A 45 -17.91 0.22 -8.24
C ASN A 45 -16.83 1.18 -8.77
N GLY A 46 -16.07 1.79 -7.87
CA GLY A 46 -14.92 2.64 -8.19
C GLY A 46 -15.27 4.08 -8.54
N LYS A 47 -16.50 4.54 -8.29
CA LYS A 47 -16.88 5.94 -8.55
C LYS A 47 -16.35 6.87 -7.45
N THR A 48 -16.44 6.43 -6.21
CA THR A 48 -15.88 7.12 -5.04
C THR A 48 -15.09 6.15 -4.18
N PHE A 49 -14.11 6.68 -3.46
CA PHE A 49 -13.28 5.94 -2.51
C PHE A 49 -13.35 6.62 -1.14
N SER A 50 -13.18 5.83 -0.08
CA SER A 50 -12.97 6.34 1.27
C SER A 50 -11.73 7.23 1.35
N GLU A 51 -11.59 7.97 2.45
CA GLU A 51 -10.30 8.56 2.80
C GLU A 51 -9.22 7.47 2.88
N PRO A 52 -8.00 7.73 2.36
CA PRO A 52 -6.93 6.74 2.37
C PRO A 52 -6.34 6.56 3.76
N VAL A 53 -6.11 5.30 4.14
CA VAL A 53 -5.44 4.92 5.38
C VAL A 53 -4.02 4.47 5.06
N ALA A 54 -3.02 5.07 5.70
CA ALA A 54 -1.62 4.66 5.55
C ALA A 54 -1.32 3.41 6.39
N PHE A 55 -0.62 2.43 5.79
CA PHE A 55 -0.23 1.20 6.48
C PHE A 55 1.29 0.93 6.47
N GLU A 56 2.03 1.64 5.61
CA GLU A 56 3.48 1.71 5.65
C GLU A 56 3.92 3.17 5.66
N THR A 57 4.59 3.62 6.72
CA THR A 57 4.83 5.04 7.00
C THR A 57 6.26 5.41 7.35
N ASP A 58 7.18 4.44 7.43
CA ASP A 58 8.59 4.73 7.68
C ASP A 58 9.19 5.50 6.48
N LYS A 59 9.55 6.76 6.73
CA LYS A 59 10.13 7.69 5.75
C LYS A 59 11.52 7.30 5.27
N GLY A 60 12.22 6.42 6.01
CA GLY A 60 13.51 5.87 5.62
C GLY A 60 13.42 4.72 4.61
N ARG A 61 12.20 4.34 4.20
CA ARG A 61 11.95 3.20 3.32
C ARG A 61 11.06 3.62 2.16
N GLY A 62 11.13 2.88 1.06
CA GLY A 62 10.11 2.94 0.02
C GLY A 62 9.27 1.67 0.00
N TYR A 63 8.05 1.77 -0.54
CA TYR A 63 7.09 0.66 -0.65
C TYR A 63 6.39 0.70 -2.00
N CYS A 64 6.49 -0.35 -2.81
CA CYS A 64 6.05 -0.27 -4.19
C CYS A 64 5.70 -1.60 -4.86
N TYR A 65 5.07 -1.51 -6.02
CA TYR A 65 4.67 -2.66 -6.84
C TYR A 65 3.81 -3.68 -6.07
N CYS A 66 2.82 -3.18 -5.32
CA CYS A 66 1.93 -4.00 -4.52
C CYS A 66 1.05 -4.92 -5.39
N ALA A 67 0.94 -6.18 -4.99
CA ALA A 67 0.00 -7.18 -5.48
C ALA A 67 -0.95 -7.59 -4.34
N ILE A 68 -2.22 -7.84 -4.69
CA ILE A 68 -3.28 -8.16 -3.73
C ILE A 68 -3.79 -9.58 -3.98
N CYS A 69 -3.84 -10.40 -2.93
CA CYS A 69 -4.49 -11.71 -2.94
C CYS A 69 -5.50 -11.79 -1.80
N PHE A 70 -6.74 -12.17 -2.10
CA PHE A 70 -7.73 -12.47 -1.07
C PHE A 70 -7.72 -13.97 -0.79
N THR A 71 -7.83 -14.29 0.50
CA THR A 71 -8.09 -15.62 1.04
C THR A 71 -9.49 -15.61 1.67
N GLU A 72 -9.92 -16.71 2.28
CA GLU A 72 -11.24 -16.78 2.93
C GLU A 72 -11.38 -15.79 4.09
N ASP A 73 -10.30 -15.51 4.82
CA ASP A 73 -10.32 -14.74 6.06
C ASP A 73 -9.41 -13.50 6.05
N ALA A 74 -8.53 -13.36 5.06
CA ALA A 74 -7.59 -12.25 4.99
C ALA A 74 -7.32 -11.72 3.58
N MET A 75 -6.82 -10.49 3.54
CA MET A 75 -6.13 -9.89 2.40
C MET A 75 -4.61 -10.01 2.60
N LEU A 76 -3.93 -10.59 1.62
CA LEU A 76 -2.48 -10.64 1.54
C LEU A 76 -1.98 -9.58 0.56
N LEU A 77 -1.02 -8.80 1.02
CA LEU A 77 -0.34 -7.76 0.26
C LEU A 77 1.12 -8.17 0.06
N ALA A 78 1.55 -8.31 -1.18
CA ALA A 78 2.96 -8.54 -1.51
C ALA A 78 3.52 -7.29 -2.21
N TYR A 79 4.65 -6.76 -1.76
CA TYR A 79 5.24 -5.54 -2.34
C TYR A 79 6.76 -5.53 -2.20
N CYS A 80 7.42 -4.79 -3.08
CA CYS A 80 8.81 -4.39 -2.90
C CYS A 80 8.88 -3.37 -1.77
N ALA A 81 9.83 -3.56 -0.87
CA ALA A 81 10.20 -2.56 0.13
C ALA A 81 11.73 -2.56 0.31
N GLY A 82 12.21 -1.59 1.08
CA GLY A 82 13.62 -1.47 1.42
C GLY A 82 13.99 -0.04 1.74
N GLY A 83 15.05 0.10 2.51
CA GLY A 83 15.56 1.37 2.99
C GLY A 83 17.08 1.42 2.93
N LYS A 84 17.67 2.12 3.91
CA LYS A 84 19.11 2.35 4.00
C LYS A 84 19.91 1.05 4.04
N ASP A 85 19.44 0.09 4.83
CA ASP A 85 20.16 -1.15 5.12
C ASP A 85 20.20 -2.07 3.89
N GLU A 86 19.14 -2.06 3.08
CA GLU A 86 19.09 -2.82 1.82
C GLU A 86 19.60 -2.01 0.60
N GLY A 87 19.85 -0.71 0.76
CA GLY A 87 20.36 0.20 -0.28
C GLY A 87 19.35 0.55 -1.39
N SER A 88 18.18 -0.08 -1.42
CA SER A 88 17.13 0.14 -2.42
C SER A 88 15.76 -0.36 -1.96
N THR A 89 14.71 0.38 -2.32
CA THR A 89 13.30 -0.04 -2.16
C THR A 89 12.93 -1.31 -2.94
N LEU A 90 13.75 -1.72 -3.90
CA LEU A 90 13.51 -2.92 -4.72
C LEU A 90 14.21 -4.16 -4.19
N ALA A 91 14.99 -4.04 -3.12
CA ALA A 91 15.88 -5.10 -2.65
C ALA A 91 15.20 -6.12 -1.72
N MET A 92 13.99 -5.84 -1.22
CA MET A 92 13.28 -6.75 -0.33
C MET A 92 11.83 -6.97 -0.79
N THR A 93 11.35 -8.21 -0.72
CA THR A 93 9.92 -8.53 -0.89
C THR A 93 9.28 -8.70 0.49
N THR A 94 8.22 -7.94 0.73
CA THR A 94 7.42 -8.01 1.97
C THR A 94 6.07 -8.64 1.67
N ILE A 95 5.60 -9.50 2.57
CA ILE A 95 4.22 -9.99 2.59
C ILE A 95 3.57 -9.50 3.88
N ARG A 96 2.44 -8.82 3.77
CA ARG A 96 1.59 -8.40 4.89
C ARG A 96 0.25 -9.09 4.80
N ARG A 97 -0.20 -9.65 5.92
CA ARG A 97 -1.55 -10.20 6.10
C ARG A 97 -2.40 -9.19 6.85
N VAL A 98 -3.60 -8.93 6.36
CA VAL A 98 -4.61 -8.08 7.02
C VAL A 98 -5.90 -8.89 7.09
N GLU A 99 -6.42 -9.12 8.29
CA GLU A 99 -7.67 -9.86 8.46
C GLU A 99 -8.85 -9.09 7.86
N LEU A 100 -9.80 -9.78 7.22
CA LEU A 100 -10.98 -9.14 6.63
C LEU A 100 -11.85 -8.45 7.69
N SER A 101 -11.89 -9.00 8.90
CA SER A 101 -12.57 -8.37 10.05
C SER A 101 -11.96 -7.01 10.42
N GLN A 102 -10.64 -6.88 10.30
CA GLN A 102 -9.95 -5.62 10.53
C GLN A 102 -10.27 -4.61 9.42
N LEU A 103 -10.29 -5.03 8.15
CA LEU A 103 -10.67 -4.14 7.03
C LEU A 103 -12.08 -3.59 7.20
N ARG A 104 -13.03 -4.45 7.61
CA ARG A 104 -14.40 -4.06 7.94
C ARG A 104 -14.42 -3.01 9.05
N THR A 105 -13.69 -3.21 10.14
CA THR A 105 -13.61 -2.21 11.23
C THR A 105 -13.01 -0.87 10.79
N ILE A 106 -12.07 -0.87 9.85
CA ILE A 106 -11.43 0.36 9.35
C ILE A 106 -12.35 1.14 8.41
N PHE A 107 -13.18 0.44 7.63
CA PHE A 107 -13.86 1.03 6.48
C PHE A 107 -15.40 0.91 6.48
N ASP A 108 -16.01 0.19 7.42
CA ASP A 108 -17.46 0.20 7.66
C ASP A 108 -17.88 1.40 8.50
#